data_AF-W9ZA70-F1
#
_entry.id   AF-W9ZA70-F1
#
_cell.length_a   1.000
_cell.length_b   1.000
_cell.length_c   1.000
_cell.angle_alpha   90.00
_cell.angle_beta   90.00
_cell.angle_gamma   90.00
#
_symmetry.space_group_name_H-M   'P 1'
#
loop_
_entity.id
_entity.type
_entity.pdbx_description
1 polymer ?
#
loop_
_entity_poly.entity_id
_entity_poly.type
_entity_poly.pdbx_seq_one_letter_code
_entity_poly.pdbx_strand_id
1 'polypeptide(L)'
;MKSIPRTFEATRGLEFVQRLPARASRNGFHSLHRSRPQGSNRPSHKPWISTRTAKTYARPPNRFEQMVIDARLQHPILFPTLLIGALGSVSLFTVMAYNEYMRGKTSAYPPAVEEQLRQALHYCHVKPDPEASAQYFMEAIKKADEVGMDPFGKEAMGIRIRFAQMLEEFGHVKAAIEILDGITKDLQQKLAEVDEQLSLKSDKPSDGDVAKAEQRKALVKGIIQNKVKVSSLYESDYIQDRTMAKQTLSDAVALVVKETKDPQLKGFTDDNGAGLTTGEIAAMLSQMGDLYATTGEEANAVQVYMLTLQPLRASCDGSRSCKEVQVLSNIASTMGVALKNPGAKVNGKPATKEALAAGRRAALKWADQAVATAEVVKPEDRDEICDLALLSAQMTRADLLLANGEKSKSREVFQSLLPTLKERNIVPLVKVAEQGLKAAGG
;
A
#
# COMPACT_ATOMS: atom_id res chain seq x y z
N MET A 1 -51.43 0.44 -41.51
CA MET A 1 -50.00 0.26 -41.19
C MET A 1 -49.51 1.51 -40.46
N LYS A 2 -49.36 1.44 -39.14
CA LYS A 2 -48.92 2.57 -38.29
C LYS A 2 -47.58 2.20 -37.67
N SER A 3 -46.57 3.05 -37.89
CA SER A 3 -45.23 2.95 -37.33
C SER A 3 -45.23 3.35 -35.85
N ILE A 4 -44.63 2.51 -35.00
CA ILE A 4 -44.39 2.80 -33.59
C ILE A 4 -42.88 3.10 -33.43
N PRO A 5 -42.49 4.20 -32.76
CA PRO A 5 -41.09 4.49 -32.49
C PRO A 5 -40.56 3.63 -31.33
N ARG A 6 -39.39 3.02 -31.52
CA ARG A 6 -38.62 2.35 -30.46
C ARG A 6 -37.79 3.38 -29.71
N THR A 7 -38.27 3.77 -28.53
CA THR A 7 -37.47 4.37 -27.46
C THR A 7 -37.12 3.27 -26.46
N PHE A 8 -35.84 2.99 -26.22
CA PHE A 8 -35.31 2.54 -24.93
C PHE A 8 -33.77 2.50 -25.00
N GLU A 9 -33.15 3.64 -24.69
CA GLU A 9 -31.82 3.71 -24.08
C GLU A 9 -31.97 3.69 -22.54
N ALA A 10 -30.85 3.43 -21.87
CA ALA A 10 -30.59 3.55 -20.43
C ALA A 10 -30.76 2.30 -19.55
N THR A 11 -29.82 1.36 -19.71
CA THR A 11 -29.12 0.74 -18.57
C THR A 11 -27.69 0.42 -18.97
N ARG A 12 -26.84 1.46 -19.09
CA ARG A 12 -25.38 1.26 -19.00
C ARG A 12 -25.08 0.87 -17.56
N GLY A 13 -24.43 -0.27 -17.39
CA GLY A 13 -24.02 -0.82 -16.10
C GLY A 13 -23.26 0.22 -15.29
N LEU A 14 -23.51 0.23 -13.99
CA LEU A 14 -22.77 1.00 -13.00
C LEU A 14 -21.28 0.66 -13.14
N GLU A 15 -20.55 1.52 -13.83
CA GLU A 15 -19.11 1.65 -13.66
C GLU A 15 -18.85 1.81 -12.17
N PHE A 16 -18.10 0.86 -11.61
CA PHE A 16 -17.59 0.96 -10.26
C PHE A 16 -16.58 2.10 -10.25
N VAL A 17 -17.08 3.31 -10.05
CA VAL A 17 -16.27 4.49 -9.78
C VAL A 17 -15.69 4.29 -8.38
N GLN A 18 -14.55 3.59 -8.30
CA GLN A 18 -13.58 3.81 -7.22
C GLN A 18 -13.04 5.23 -7.39
N ARG A 19 -13.85 6.22 -7.00
CA ARG A 19 -13.36 7.56 -6.67
C ARG A 19 -13.27 7.63 -5.16
N LEU A 20 -12.08 7.43 -4.65
CA LEU A 20 -11.64 8.04 -3.40
C LEU A 20 -10.31 8.76 -3.68
N PRO A 21 -10.10 9.93 -3.06
CA PRO A 21 -9.00 10.81 -3.43
C PRO A 21 -7.66 10.17 -3.07
N ALA A 22 -6.68 10.38 -3.95
CA ALA A 22 -5.27 10.13 -3.66
C ALA A 22 -4.89 10.80 -2.33
N ARG A 23 -4.68 9.98 -1.29
CA ARG A 23 -4.01 10.39 -0.07
C ARG A 23 -2.82 9.48 0.17
N ALA A 24 -1.67 10.14 0.13
CA ALA A 24 -0.34 9.65 0.43
C ALA A 24 -0.30 8.58 1.53
N SER A 25 0.23 7.41 1.18
CA SER A 25 0.69 6.42 2.15
C SER A 25 1.94 6.99 2.83
N ARG A 26 1.77 7.56 4.03
CA ARG A 26 2.85 7.85 4.97
C ARG A 26 3.05 6.63 5.86
N ASN A 27 4.20 5.99 5.71
CA ASN A 27 4.79 5.12 6.72
C ASN A 27 5.04 5.93 8.00
N GLY A 28 4.51 5.46 9.13
CA GLY A 28 4.70 6.06 10.44
C GLY A 28 4.84 4.99 11.50
N PHE A 29 6.06 4.83 11.99
CA PHE A 29 6.46 3.90 13.04
C PHE A 29 5.76 4.16 14.38
N HIS A 30 5.59 3.06 15.12
CA HIS A 30 5.26 2.91 16.53
C HIS A 30 5.32 4.17 17.42
N SER A 31 4.18 4.49 18.05
CA SER A 31 4.15 5.19 19.33
C SER A 31 3.44 4.33 20.37
N LEU A 32 4.21 3.79 21.32
CA LEU A 32 3.69 3.13 22.51
C LEU A 32 2.88 4.13 23.34
N HIS A 33 1.61 3.79 23.58
CA HIS A 33 0.73 4.49 24.52
C HIS A 33 1.34 4.44 25.93
N ARG A 34 1.79 5.58 26.45
CA ARG A 34 2.12 5.74 27.87
C ARG A 34 0.89 6.26 28.59
N SER A 35 0.25 5.38 29.35
CA SER A 35 -0.90 5.66 30.20
C SER A 35 -0.57 6.80 31.18
N ARG A 36 -1.40 7.85 31.14
CA ARG A 36 -1.36 8.99 32.06
C ARG A 36 -2.23 8.65 33.28
N PRO A 37 -1.71 8.58 34.50
CA PRO A 37 -2.56 8.43 35.67
C PRO A 37 -3.18 9.79 36.04
N GLN A 38 -4.50 9.80 36.15
CA GLN A 38 -5.27 10.88 36.77
C GLN A 38 -5.00 10.91 38.29
N GLY A 39 -4.66 12.09 38.79
CA GLY A 39 -4.52 12.35 40.23
C GLY A 39 -5.87 12.31 40.93
N SER A 40 -6.03 11.33 41.82
CA SER A 40 -7.11 11.25 42.79
C SER A 40 -6.75 12.07 44.04
N ASN A 41 -7.62 13.01 44.39
CA ASN A 41 -7.64 13.74 45.65
C ASN A 41 -8.23 12.88 46.78
N ARG A 42 -7.63 12.95 47.99
CA ARG A 42 -8.15 12.70 49.38
C ARG A 42 -7.22 11.78 50.22
N PRO A 43 -7.34 11.78 51.57
CA PRO A 43 -7.03 12.87 52.49
C PRO A 43 -5.90 12.46 53.46
N SER A 44 -5.30 13.47 54.11
CA SER A 44 -4.12 13.31 54.96
C SER A 44 -4.42 12.56 56.27
N HIS A 45 -3.65 11.51 56.56
CA HIS A 45 -3.36 11.09 57.92
C HIS A 45 -2.02 11.68 58.34
N LYS A 46 -2.03 12.47 59.42
CA LYS A 46 -0.84 13.06 60.03
C LYS A 46 -0.15 12.02 60.92
N PRO A 47 1.09 11.58 60.62
CA PRO A 47 1.99 11.14 61.68
C PRO A 47 2.72 12.37 62.22
N TRP A 48 2.58 12.58 63.52
CA TRP A 48 3.33 13.57 64.28
C TRP A 48 4.79 13.13 64.33
N ILE A 49 5.63 13.70 63.45
CA ILE A 49 7.08 13.49 63.47
C ILE A 49 7.70 14.68 64.19
N SER A 50 8.26 14.39 65.35
CA SER A 50 9.11 15.27 66.15
C SER A 50 10.31 15.75 65.32
N THR A 51 10.30 17.02 64.92
CA THR A 51 11.48 17.69 64.36
C THR A 51 12.44 18.03 65.49
N ARG A 52 13.40 17.13 65.75
CA ARG A 52 14.67 17.52 66.36
C ARG A 52 15.38 18.42 65.35
N THR A 53 15.62 19.67 65.74
CA THR A 53 16.48 20.61 65.01
C THR A 53 17.90 20.03 64.95
N ALA A 54 18.22 19.34 63.85
CA ALA A 54 19.60 19.07 63.49
C ALA A 54 20.25 20.42 63.19
N LYS A 55 21.11 20.89 64.11
CA LYS A 55 22.03 22.00 63.82
C LYS A 55 22.96 21.52 62.70
N THR A 56 22.64 21.88 61.47
CA THR A 56 23.56 21.77 60.34
C THR A 56 24.74 22.68 60.66
N TYR A 57 25.89 22.10 61.02
CA TYR A 57 27.13 22.85 61.03
C TYR A 57 27.35 23.39 59.62
N ALA A 58 27.33 24.72 59.47
CA ALA A 58 27.64 25.39 58.22
C ALA A 58 29.08 25.04 57.87
N ARG A 59 29.25 24.16 56.87
CA ARG A 59 30.55 23.87 56.30
C ARG A 59 31.11 25.20 55.78
N PRO A 60 32.35 25.59 56.14
CA PRO A 60 32.95 26.79 55.59
C PRO A 60 32.99 26.65 54.06
N PRO A 61 32.49 27.64 53.29
CA PRO A 61 32.42 27.52 51.85
C PRO A 61 33.81 27.31 51.30
N ASN A 62 33.97 26.29 50.45
CA ASN A 62 35.25 26.03 49.80
C ASN A 62 35.63 27.29 48.99
N ARG A 63 36.94 27.55 48.75
CA ARG A 63 37.40 28.75 48.02
C ARG A 63 36.64 29.00 46.70
N PHE A 64 36.22 27.93 46.03
CA PHE A 64 35.37 27.99 44.84
C PHE A 64 33.97 28.57 45.08
N GLU A 65 33.29 28.18 46.16
CA GLU A 65 31.97 28.70 46.50
C GLU A 65 32.05 30.19 46.84
N GLN A 66 33.11 30.62 47.53
CA GLN A 66 33.36 32.04 47.78
C GLN A 66 33.57 32.82 46.48
N MET A 67 34.36 32.29 45.55
CA MET A 67 34.56 32.90 44.23
C MET A 67 33.27 33.01 43.41
N VAL A 68 32.39 32.00 43.47
CA VAL A 68 31.10 32.02 42.77
C VAL A 68 30.14 33.03 43.41
N ILE A 69 30.10 33.11 44.74
CA ILE A 69 29.29 34.09 45.47
C ILE A 69 29.78 35.51 45.17
N ASP A 70 31.09 35.77 45.22
CA ASP A 70 31.68 37.07 44.90
C ASP A 70 31.42 37.47 43.45
N ALA A 71 31.58 36.55 42.49
CA ALA A 71 31.30 36.81 41.09
C ALA A 71 29.82 37.16 40.83
N ARG A 72 28.89 36.52 41.56
CA ARG A 72 27.46 36.82 41.48
C ARG A 72 27.10 38.19 42.06
N LEU A 73 27.79 38.59 43.13
CA LEU A 73 27.56 39.88 43.79
C LEU A 73 28.19 41.05 43.00
N GLN A 74 29.40 40.87 42.46
CA GLN A 74 30.10 41.89 41.68
C GLN A 74 29.50 42.10 40.29
N HIS A 75 28.95 41.05 39.66
CA HIS A 75 28.39 41.10 38.31
C HIS A 75 26.99 40.46 38.23
N PRO A 76 25.94 41.12 38.79
CA PRO A 76 24.61 40.53 38.95
C PRO A 76 23.90 40.19 37.63
N ILE A 77 24.23 40.89 36.54
CA ILE A 77 23.65 40.64 35.20
C ILE A 77 24.57 39.73 34.38
N LEU A 78 25.88 39.96 34.43
CA LEU A 78 26.85 39.31 33.54
C LEU A 78 27.05 37.83 33.90
N PHE A 79 27.06 37.50 35.20
CA PHE A 79 27.21 36.14 35.69
C PHE A 79 26.10 35.17 35.20
N PRO A 80 24.79 35.46 35.38
CA PRO A 80 23.74 34.57 34.87
C PRO A 80 23.72 34.50 33.34
N THR A 81 24.03 35.58 32.61
CA THR A 81 24.11 35.53 31.14
C THR A 81 25.23 34.62 30.65
N LEU A 82 26.38 34.60 31.35
CA LEU A 82 27.51 33.74 31.00
C LEU A 82 27.21 32.28 31.30
N LEU A 83 26.50 31.99 32.40
CA LEU A 83 26.06 30.64 32.73
C LEU A 83 25.08 30.09 31.67
N ILE A 84 24.10 30.90 31.25
CA ILE A 84 23.15 30.52 30.19
C ILE A 84 23.89 30.33 28.85
N GLY A 85 24.83 31.23 28.52
CA GLY A 85 25.68 31.11 27.34
C GLY A 85 26.52 29.83 27.33
N ALA A 86 27.14 29.47 28.46
CA ALA A 86 27.92 28.25 28.61
C ALA A 86 27.07 26.99 28.53
N LEU A 87 25.88 26.99 29.15
CA LEU A 87 24.93 25.87 29.01
C LEU A 87 24.42 25.75 27.57
N GLY A 88 24.14 26.87 26.91
CA GLY A 88 23.75 26.92 25.50
C GLY A 88 24.84 26.37 24.59
N SER A 89 26.10 26.78 24.79
CA SER A 89 27.23 26.31 23.96
C SER A 89 27.49 24.81 24.14
N VAL A 90 27.46 24.31 25.37
CA VAL A 90 27.65 22.88 25.66
C VAL A 90 26.51 22.05 25.07
N SER A 91 25.27 22.54 25.16
CA SER A 91 24.10 21.87 24.56
C SER A 91 24.22 21.81 23.04
N LEU A 92 24.58 22.92 22.39
CA LEU A 92 24.78 22.99 20.93
C LEU A 92 25.90 22.04 20.48
N PHE A 93 27.02 22.01 21.21
CA PHE A 93 28.15 21.14 20.91
C PHE A 93 27.79 19.66 21.09
N THR A 94 27.00 19.33 22.11
CA THR A 94 26.50 17.96 22.33
C THR A 94 25.60 17.51 21.17
N VAL A 95 24.73 18.38 20.65
CA VAL A 95 23.88 18.07 19.48
C VAL A 95 24.72 17.90 18.22
N MET A 96 25.71 18.76 17.99
CA MET A 96 26.63 18.63 16.86
C MET A 96 27.43 17.32 16.92
N ALA A 97 28.02 17.00 18.09
CA ALA A 97 28.77 15.77 18.29
C ALA A 97 27.88 14.52 18.15
N TYR A 98 26.64 14.57 18.65
CA TYR A 98 25.67 13.49 18.51
C TYR A 98 25.29 13.26 17.04
N ASN A 99 25.00 14.32 16.28
CA ASN A 99 24.68 14.20 14.86
C ASN A 99 25.83 13.63 14.05
N GLU A 100 27.06 14.07 14.30
CA GLU A 100 28.24 13.57 13.57
C GLU A 100 28.52 12.09 13.92
N TYR A 101 28.37 11.72 15.19
CA TYR A 101 28.48 10.33 15.62
C TYR A 101 27.42 9.42 14.98
N MET A 102 26.18 9.92 14.86
CA MET A 102 25.08 9.15 14.26
C MET A 102 25.20 9.06 12.73
N ARG A 103 25.74 10.07 12.03
CA ARG A 103 25.96 10.03 10.57
C ARG A 103 26.77 8.82 10.13
N GLY A 104 27.89 8.55 10.80
CA GLY A 104 28.78 7.44 10.45
C GLY A 104 28.22 6.03 10.72
N LYS A 105 27.12 5.91 11.48
CA LYS A 105 26.55 4.61 11.90
C LYS A 105 25.21 4.27 11.26
N THR A 106 24.55 5.22 10.61
CA THR A 106 23.13 5.07 10.22
C THR A 106 22.85 5.25 8.73
N SER A 107 23.70 5.96 7.97
CA SER A 107 23.45 6.18 6.55
C SER A 107 24.07 5.07 5.69
N ALA A 108 23.26 4.43 4.86
CA ALA A 108 23.72 3.53 3.80
C ALA A 108 24.34 4.28 2.61
N TYR A 109 24.23 5.62 2.59
CA TYR A 109 24.72 6.47 1.51
C TYR A 109 26.05 7.13 1.87
N PRO A 110 26.98 7.26 0.90
CA PRO A 110 28.18 8.08 1.07
C PRO A 110 27.80 9.54 1.43
N PRO A 111 28.63 10.25 2.23
CA PRO A 111 28.28 11.58 2.73
C PRO A 111 27.91 12.60 1.63
N ALA A 112 28.57 12.53 0.48
CA ALA A 112 28.33 13.43 -0.66
C ALA A 112 26.95 13.25 -1.29
N VAL A 113 26.45 12.01 -1.32
CA VAL A 113 25.12 11.64 -1.84
C VAL A 113 24.05 11.95 -0.80
N GLU A 114 24.32 11.62 0.47
CA GLU A 114 23.40 11.85 1.58
C GLU A 114 23.05 13.33 1.75
N GLU A 115 24.03 14.23 1.57
CA GLU A 115 23.79 15.66 1.64
C GLU A 115 22.77 16.13 0.58
N GLN A 116 22.91 15.68 -0.67
CA GLN A 116 21.97 16.05 -1.73
C GLN A 116 20.60 15.42 -1.53
N LEU A 117 20.54 14.16 -1.11
CA LEU A 117 19.26 13.52 -0.79
C LEU A 117 18.52 14.25 0.33
N ARG A 118 19.23 14.74 1.34
CA ARG A 118 18.61 15.51 2.43
C ARG A 118 18.02 16.82 1.92
N GLN A 119 18.71 17.51 1.02
CA GLN A 119 18.21 18.74 0.40
C GLN A 119 17.00 18.44 -0.49
N ALA A 120 17.06 17.38 -1.32
CA ALA A 120 15.94 16.93 -2.13
C ALA A 120 14.68 16.64 -1.28
N LEU A 121 14.83 15.88 -0.19
CA LEU A 121 13.73 15.57 0.72
C LEU A 121 13.20 16.79 1.48
N HIS A 122 14.07 17.75 1.82
CA HIS A 122 13.66 19.02 2.41
C HIS A 122 12.75 19.81 1.46
N TYR A 123 13.12 19.91 0.19
CA TYR A 123 12.28 20.56 -0.84
C TYR A 123 11.07 19.72 -1.27
N CYS A 124 11.02 18.43 -0.91
CA CYS A 124 9.84 17.61 -1.10
C CYS A 124 8.80 17.82 0.02
N HIS A 125 9.24 17.81 1.28
CA HIS A 125 8.31 17.70 2.43
C HIS A 125 8.25 18.91 3.36
N VAL A 126 9.29 19.76 3.40
CA VAL A 126 9.39 20.90 4.33
C VAL A 126 9.06 22.21 3.62
N LYS A 127 9.71 22.45 2.48
CA LYS A 127 9.47 23.62 1.62
C LYS A 127 9.21 23.13 0.19
N PRO A 128 7.96 22.71 -0.13
CA PRO A 128 7.62 22.11 -1.41
C PRO A 128 8.05 22.98 -2.60
N ASP A 129 9.05 22.52 -3.33
CA ASP A 129 9.57 23.14 -4.56
C ASP A 129 9.98 22.02 -5.53
N PRO A 130 9.17 21.74 -6.56
CA PRO A 130 9.41 20.61 -7.46
C PRO A 130 10.69 20.76 -8.28
N GLU A 131 11.04 21.98 -8.70
CA GLU A 131 12.21 22.23 -9.54
C GLU A 131 13.49 22.07 -8.71
N ALA A 132 13.54 22.70 -7.54
CA ALA A 132 14.69 22.56 -6.64
C ALA A 132 14.85 21.10 -6.18
N SER A 133 13.77 20.44 -5.79
CA SER A 133 13.79 19.02 -5.40
C SER A 133 14.33 18.14 -6.52
N ALA A 134 13.87 18.34 -7.77
CA ALA A 134 14.34 17.59 -8.93
C ALA A 134 15.84 17.81 -9.19
N GLN A 135 16.33 19.05 -9.08
CA GLN A 135 17.75 19.37 -9.21
C GLN A 135 18.59 18.59 -8.20
N TYR A 136 18.21 18.60 -6.92
CA TYR A 136 18.95 17.87 -5.88
C TYR A 136 18.89 16.35 -6.05
N PHE A 137 17.78 15.80 -6.54
CA PHE A 137 17.72 14.37 -6.89
C PHE A 137 18.67 14.02 -8.05
N MET A 138 18.71 14.84 -9.11
CA MET A 138 19.65 14.63 -10.23
C MET A 138 21.10 14.74 -9.78
N GLU A 139 21.43 15.72 -8.93
CA GLU A 139 22.77 15.84 -8.34
C GLU A 139 23.12 14.65 -7.45
N ALA A 140 22.17 14.12 -6.68
CA ALA A 140 22.39 12.93 -5.86
C ALA A 140 22.71 11.70 -6.72
N ILE A 141 22.00 11.51 -7.84
CA ILE A 141 22.26 10.43 -8.81
C ILE A 141 23.67 10.59 -9.40
N LYS A 142 24.00 11.80 -9.87
CA LYS A 142 25.33 12.08 -10.42
C LYS A 142 26.45 11.80 -9.43
N LYS A 143 26.29 12.23 -8.17
CA LYS A 143 27.27 11.96 -7.11
C LYS A 143 27.37 10.48 -6.76
N ALA A 144 26.27 9.73 -6.85
CA ALA A 144 26.30 8.28 -6.65
C ALA A 144 27.18 7.60 -7.72
N ASP A 145 27.06 8.04 -8.97
CA ASP A 145 27.90 7.56 -10.08
C ASP A 145 29.38 7.97 -9.88
N GLU A 146 29.65 9.22 -9.49
CA GLU A 146 31.01 9.73 -9.25
C GLU A 146 31.74 9.00 -8.12
N VAL A 147 31.01 8.59 -7.09
CA VAL A 147 31.56 7.83 -5.94
C VAL A 147 31.62 6.32 -6.24
N GLY A 148 31.14 5.88 -7.41
CA GLY A 148 31.20 4.49 -7.84
C GLY A 148 30.23 3.58 -7.10
N MET A 149 29.07 4.10 -6.68
CA MET A 149 28.00 3.25 -6.15
C MET A 149 27.54 2.26 -7.23
N ASP A 150 27.21 1.02 -6.85
CA ASP A 150 26.65 0.05 -7.78
C ASP A 150 25.32 0.59 -8.34
N PRO A 151 25.19 0.84 -9.66
CA PRO A 151 23.98 1.42 -10.24
C PRO A 151 22.76 0.51 -10.07
N PHE A 152 22.96 -0.81 -9.91
CA PHE A 152 21.88 -1.79 -9.68
C PHE A 152 21.72 -2.15 -8.19
N GLY A 153 22.52 -1.53 -7.32
CA GLY A 153 22.41 -1.67 -5.88
C GLY A 153 21.12 -1.06 -5.34
N LYS A 154 20.67 -1.55 -4.19
CA LYS A 154 19.42 -1.12 -3.55
C LYS A 154 19.40 0.39 -3.28
N GLU A 155 20.53 0.95 -2.89
CA GLU A 155 20.70 2.36 -2.56
C GLU A 155 20.61 3.23 -3.81
N ALA A 156 21.39 2.96 -4.87
CA ALA A 156 21.37 3.75 -6.10
C ALA A 156 20.01 3.68 -6.83
N MET A 157 19.42 2.48 -6.91
CA MET A 157 18.07 2.29 -7.44
C MET A 157 17.03 3.00 -6.59
N GLY A 158 17.18 2.96 -5.27
CA GLY A 158 16.33 3.68 -4.32
C GLY A 158 16.25 5.17 -4.61
N ILE A 159 17.37 5.81 -4.97
CA ILE A 159 17.40 7.24 -5.34
C ILE A 159 16.55 7.49 -6.59
N ARG A 160 16.74 6.71 -7.65
CA ARG A 160 16.01 6.86 -8.92
C ARG A 160 14.51 6.60 -8.77
N ILE A 161 14.13 5.60 -7.98
CA ILE A 161 12.73 5.30 -7.65
C ILE A 161 12.11 6.42 -6.82
N ARG A 162 12.82 6.97 -5.83
CA ARG A 162 12.34 8.11 -5.03
C ARG A 162 12.21 9.39 -5.85
N PHE A 163 13.10 9.60 -6.82
CA PHE A 163 12.97 10.70 -7.76
C PHE A 163 11.70 10.58 -8.60
N ALA A 164 11.40 9.39 -9.15
CA ALA A 164 10.14 9.14 -9.85
C ALA A 164 8.90 9.35 -8.95
N GLN A 165 8.96 8.89 -7.69
CA GLN A 165 7.87 9.13 -6.73
C GLN A 165 7.68 10.62 -6.44
N MET A 166 8.77 11.38 -6.29
CA MET A 166 8.68 12.83 -6.09
C MET A 166 7.97 13.49 -7.28
N LEU A 167 8.32 13.11 -8.52
CA LEU A 167 7.64 13.61 -9.71
C LEU A 167 6.14 13.27 -9.70
N GLU A 168 5.77 12.07 -9.29
CA GLU A 168 4.36 11.67 -9.10
C GLU A 168 3.66 12.55 -8.06
N GLU A 169 4.26 12.77 -6.89
CA GLU A 169 3.67 13.56 -5.79
C GLU A 169 3.40 15.02 -6.21
N PHE A 170 4.24 15.60 -7.08
CA PHE A 170 4.03 16.93 -7.66
C PHE A 170 3.17 16.94 -8.94
N GLY A 171 2.60 15.81 -9.34
CA GLY A 171 1.71 15.70 -10.50
C GLY A 171 2.41 15.58 -11.86
N HIS A 172 3.73 15.47 -11.89
CA HIS A 172 4.53 15.20 -13.09
C HIS A 172 4.54 13.70 -13.44
N VAL A 173 3.35 13.08 -13.52
CA VAL A 173 3.18 11.63 -13.67
C VAL A 173 3.83 11.08 -14.95
N LYS A 174 3.79 11.83 -16.05
CA LYS A 174 4.46 11.41 -17.31
C LYS A 174 5.97 11.27 -17.14
N ALA A 175 6.61 12.25 -16.50
CA ALA A 175 8.04 12.20 -16.23
C ALA A 175 8.39 11.05 -15.25
N ALA A 176 7.53 10.79 -14.27
CA ALA A 176 7.69 9.64 -13.37
C ALA A 176 7.68 8.30 -14.14
N ILE A 177 6.75 8.13 -15.10
CA ILE A 177 6.69 6.96 -15.98
C ILE A 177 7.99 6.84 -16.80
N GLU A 178 8.46 7.93 -17.42
CA GLU A 178 9.69 7.93 -18.21
C GLU A 178 10.91 7.47 -17.40
N ILE A 179 11.05 7.95 -16.16
CA ILE A 179 12.13 7.52 -15.26
C ILE A 179 12.00 6.04 -14.91
N LEU A 180 10.81 5.55 -14.55
CA LEU A 180 10.58 4.15 -14.21
C LEU A 180 10.77 3.20 -15.41
N ASP A 181 10.38 3.62 -16.60
CA ASP A 181 10.63 2.88 -17.85
C ASP A 181 12.12 2.85 -18.17
N GLY A 182 12.84 3.94 -17.93
CA GLY A 182 14.31 3.99 -18.02
C GLY A 182 14.95 2.96 -17.09
N ILE A 183 14.57 2.96 -15.80
CA ILE A 183 15.07 1.97 -14.83
C ILE A 183 14.74 0.54 -15.30
N THR A 184 13.52 0.31 -15.78
CA THR A 184 13.09 -1.02 -16.26
C THR A 184 13.95 -1.50 -17.42
N LYS A 185 14.28 -0.62 -18.39
CA LYS A 185 15.17 -0.95 -19.50
C LYS A 185 16.58 -1.30 -19.02
N ASP A 186 17.14 -0.50 -18.11
CA ASP A 186 18.47 -0.76 -17.54
C ASP A 186 18.51 -2.12 -16.83
N LEU A 187 17.48 -2.43 -16.03
CA LEU A 187 17.37 -3.72 -15.34
C LEU A 187 17.22 -4.89 -16.32
N GLN A 188 16.45 -4.72 -17.40
CA GLN A 188 16.29 -5.75 -18.43
C GLN A 188 17.61 -6.02 -19.18
N GLN A 189 18.34 -4.96 -19.52
CA GLN A 189 19.67 -5.11 -20.12
C GLN A 189 20.61 -5.85 -19.17
N LYS A 190 20.64 -5.46 -17.89
CA LYS A 190 21.48 -6.12 -16.91
C LYS A 190 21.10 -7.58 -16.68
N LEU A 191 19.80 -7.88 -16.69
CA LEU A 191 19.29 -9.24 -16.57
C LEU A 191 19.77 -10.11 -17.73
N ALA A 192 19.75 -9.60 -18.96
CA ALA A 192 20.24 -10.32 -20.13
C ALA A 192 21.74 -10.66 -20.01
N GLU A 193 22.57 -9.73 -19.53
CA GLU A 193 24.00 -9.98 -19.26
C GLU A 193 24.21 -11.09 -18.22
N VAL A 194 23.42 -11.07 -17.13
CA VAL A 194 23.52 -12.07 -16.06
C VAL A 194 23.05 -13.44 -16.56
N ASP A 195 21.97 -13.50 -17.33
CA ASP A 195 21.45 -14.72 -17.94
C ASP A 195 22.48 -15.35 -18.90
N GLU A 196 23.13 -14.56 -19.75
CA GLU A 196 24.20 -15.02 -20.63
C GLU A 196 25.36 -15.63 -19.83
N GLN A 197 25.82 -14.92 -18.78
CA GLN A 197 26.92 -15.39 -17.94
C GLN A 197 26.61 -16.68 -17.17
N LEU A 198 25.35 -16.91 -16.80
CA LEU A 198 24.90 -18.15 -16.17
C LEU A 198 24.78 -19.29 -17.18
N SER A 199 24.38 -19.00 -18.42
CA SER A 199 24.22 -20.01 -19.48
C SER A 199 25.54 -20.60 -19.99
N LEU A 200 26.64 -19.84 -19.90
CA LEU A 200 27.96 -20.24 -20.41
C LEU A 200 28.74 -21.18 -19.48
N LYS A 201 28.19 -21.58 -18.33
CA LYS A 201 28.88 -22.40 -17.33
C LYS A 201 28.11 -23.68 -17.00
N SER A 202 28.72 -24.82 -17.31
CA SER A 202 28.28 -26.15 -16.87
C SER A 202 29.33 -26.74 -15.93
N ASP A 203 28.86 -27.38 -14.86
CA ASP A 203 29.53 -28.47 -14.10
C ASP A 203 29.92 -28.27 -12.63
N LYS A 204 29.63 -27.12 -11.99
CA LYS A 204 29.41 -27.01 -10.53
C LYS A 204 29.05 -25.57 -10.12
N PRO A 205 28.04 -25.36 -9.27
CA PRO A 205 27.77 -24.03 -8.72
C PRO A 205 28.93 -23.62 -7.80
N SER A 206 29.64 -22.56 -8.19
CA SER A 206 30.57 -21.85 -7.31
C SER A 206 29.82 -20.86 -6.42
N ASP A 207 30.44 -20.38 -5.34
CA ASP A 207 29.87 -19.31 -4.50
C ASP A 207 29.52 -18.04 -5.31
N GLY A 208 30.27 -17.78 -6.39
CA GLY A 208 29.98 -16.71 -7.32
C GLY A 208 28.72 -16.93 -8.15
N ASP A 209 28.32 -18.17 -8.41
CA ASP A 209 27.10 -18.48 -9.17
C ASP A 209 25.85 -18.33 -8.29
N VAL A 210 25.95 -18.58 -6.99
CA VAL A 210 24.89 -18.30 -6.01
C VAL A 210 24.64 -16.80 -5.92
N ALA A 211 25.70 -15.99 -5.79
CA ALA A 211 25.58 -14.53 -5.77
C ALA A 211 24.94 -13.97 -7.06
N LYS A 212 25.29 -14.52 -8.23
CA LYS A 212 24.69 -14.15 -9.51
C LYS A 212 23.23 -14.58 -9.63
N ALA A 213 22.87 -15.76 -9.11
CA ALA A 213 21.48 -16.21 -9.09
C ALA A 213 20.61 -15.28 -8.20
N GLU A 214 21.12 -14.85 -7.05
CA GLU A 214 20.43 -13.86 -6.20
C GLU A 214 20.36 -12.48 -6.87
N GLN A 215 21.42 -12.04 -7.55
CA GLN A 215 21.39 -10.80 -8.34
C GLN A 215 20.34 -10.88 -9.45
N ARG A 216 20.28 -11.98 -10.20
CA ARG A 216 19.27 -12.23 -11.24
C ARG A 216 17.86 -12.10 -10.65
N LYS A 217 17.62 -12.76 -9.52
CA LYS A 217 16.33 -12.73 -8.81
C LYS A 217 15.95 -11.31 -8.39
N ALA A 218 16.89 -10.53 -7.89
CA ALA A 218 16.68 -9.12 -7.53
C ALA A 218 16.35 -8.24 -8.74
N LEU A 219 17.01 -8.46 -9.89
CA LEU A 219 16.73 -7.74 -11.14
C LEU A 219 15.32 -8.05 -11.66
N VAL A 220 14.94 -9.32 -11.70
CA VAL A 220 13.59 -9.75 -12.10
C VAL A 220 12.53 -9.14 -11.18
N LYS A 221 12.74 -9.20 -9.86
CA LYS A 221 11.86 -8.58 -8.88
C LYS A 221 11.69 -7.08 -9.14
N GLY A 222 12.80 -6.36 -9.36
CA GLY A 222 12.78 -4.92 -9.65
C GLY A 222 12.02 -4.58 -10.93
N ILE A 223 12.20 -5.36 -12.00
CA ILE A 223 11.46 -5.19 -13.27
C ILE A 223 9.95 -5.33 -13.03
N ILE A 224 9.53 -6.36 -12.28
CA ILE A 224 8.11 -6.60 -12.01
C ILE A 224 7.53 -5.48 -11.16
N GLN A 225 8.20 -5.11 -10.06
CA GLN A 225 7.72 -4.04 -9.17
C GLN A 225 7.60 -2.70 -9.91
N ASN A 226 8.58 -2.36 -10.78
CA ASN A 226 8.49 -1.16 -11.61
C ASN A 226 7.33 -1.23 -12.60
N LYS A 227 7.13 -2.35 -13.30
CA LYS A 227 5.99 -2.51 -14.22
C LYS A 227 4.64 -2.40 -13.52
N VAL A 228 4.50 -2.99 -12.32
CA VAL A 228 3.29 -2.84 -11.49
C VAL A 228 3.06 -1.37 -11.13
N LYS A 229 4.12 -0.65 -10.73
CA LYS A 229 4.02 0.78 -10.44
C LYS A 229 3.66 1.59 -11.68
N VAL A 230 4.31 1.38 -12.83
CA VAL A 230 4.00 2.06 -14.09
C VAL A 230 2.57 1.81 -14.53
N SER A 231 2.08 0.57 -14.41
CA SER A 231 0.67 0.24 -14.66
C SER A 231 -0.28 1.09 -13.80
N SER A 232 -0.01 1.22 -12.50
CA SER A 232 -0.82 2.06 -11.61
C SER A 232 -0.78 3.55 -11.99
N LEU A 233 0.33 4.04 -12.54
CA LEU A 233 0.44 5.42 -13.03
C LEU A 233 -0.38 5.63 -14.31
N TYR A 234 -0.40 4.66 -15.21
CA TYR A 234 -1.28 4.69 -16.40
C TYR A 234 -2.76 4.68 -16.02
N GLU A 235 -3.14 3.93 -14.99
CA GLU A 235 -4.51 3.87 -14.49
C GLU A 235 -4.95 5.14 -13.74
N SER A 236 -3.99 5.90 -13.21
CA SER A 236 -4.27 7.10 -12.40
C SER A 236 -5.16 8.12 -13.12
N ASP A 237 -5.87 8.94 -12.32
CA ASP A 237 -6.72 10.03 -12.82
C ASP A 237 -5.99 11.05 -13.71
N TYR A 238 -4.66 11.09 -13.66
CA TYR A 238 -3.83 11.99 -14.47
C TYR A 238 -3.60 11.47 -15.89
N ILE A 239 -3.48 10.16 -16.09
CA ILE A 239 -3.14 9.55 -17.38
C ILE A 239 -4.35 8.88 -18.02
N GLN A 240 -5.12 8.10 -17.23
CA GLN A 240 -6.34 7.42 -17.63
C GLN A 240 -6.19 6.50 -18.87
N ASP A 241 -4.99 5.93 -19.08
CA ASP A 241 -4.72 4.98 -20.16
C ASP A 241 -4.81 3.53 -19.65
N ARG A 242 -6.06 3.05 -19.52
CA ARG A 242 -6.33 1.68 -19.07
C ARG A 242 -5.77 0.61 -20.02
N THR A 243 -5.56 0.94 -21.29
CA THR A 243 -5.02 0.00 -22.27
C THR A 243 -3.55 -0.24 -21.99
N MET A 244 -2.77 0.84 -21.83
CA MET A 244 -1.36 0.73 -21.45
C MET A 244 -1.19 0.16 -20.06
N ALA A 245 -2.04 0.55 -19.09
CA ALA A 245 -2.03 -0.03 -17.74
C ALA A 245 -2.17 -1.56 -17.78
N LYS A 246 -3.14 -2.07 -18.54
CA LYS A 246 -3.39 -3.50 -18.72
C LYS A 246 -2.23 -4.19 -19.42
N GLN A 247 -1.69 -3.61 -20.49
CA GLN A 247 -0.55 -4.18 -21.20
C GLN A 247 0.68 -4.29 -20.29
N THR A 248 1.03 -3.22 -19.59
CA THR A 248 2.19 -3.20 -18.69
C THR A 248 2.04 -4.18 -17.53
N LEU A 249 0.85 -4.30 -16.93
CA LEU A 249 0.61 -5.27 -15.87
C LEU A 249 0.59 -6.71 -16.39
N SER A 250 0.05 -6.93 -17.59
CA SER A 250 0.09 -8.23 -18.26
C SER A 250 1.53 -8.69 -18.51
N ASP A 251 2.42 -7.79 -18.93
CA ASP A 251 3.85 -8.10 -19.09
C ASP A 251 4.49 -8.52 -17.76
N ALA A 252 4.12 -7.85 -16.65
CA ALA A 252 4.62 -8.16 -15.31
C ALA A 252 4.15 -9.55 -14.86
N VAL A 253 2.85 -9.85 -15.02
CA VAL A 253 2.27 -11.15 -14.71
C VAL A 253 2.89 -12.25 -15.57
N ALA A 254 3.10 -12.00 -16.87
CA ALA A 254 3.75 -12.95 -17.77
C ALA A 254 5.18 -13.29 -17.30
N LEU A 255 5.92 -12.30 -16.81
CA LEU A 255 7.26 -12.51 -16.25
C LEU A 255 7.20 -13.36 -14.97
N VAL A 256 6.25 -13.12 -14.07
CA VAL A 256 6.06 -13.97 -12.87
C VAL A 256 5.72 -15.41 -13.24
N VAL A 257 4.82 -15.61 -14.22
CA VAL A 257 4.46 -16.95 -14.70
C VAL A 257 5.68 -17.66 -15.31
N LYS A 258 6.48 -16.95 -16.12
CA LYS A 258 7.71 -17.49 -16.72
C LYS A 258 8.72 -17.95 -15.67
N GLU A 259 8.80 -17.23 -14.56
CA GLU A 259 9.76 -17.46 -13.48
C GLU A 259 9.24 -18.42 -12.40
N THR A 260 7.98 -18.84 -12.48
CA THR A 260 7.37 -19.81 -11.58
C THR A 260 7.46 -21.21 -12.17
N LYS A 261 7.92 -22.18 -11.38
CA LYS A 261 7.98 -23.60 -11.82
C LYS A 261 6.59 -24.23 -11.75
N ASP A 262 6.10 -24.73 -12.89
CA ASP A 262 4.82 -25.43 -13.01
C ASP A 262 3.61 -24.71 -12.36
N PRO A 263 3.33 -23.43 -12.69
CA PRO A 263 2.33 -22.62 -11.97
C PRO A 263 0.93 -23.23 -12.03
N GLN A 264 0.60 -24.01 -13.07
CA GLN A 264 -0.68 -24.70 -13.19
C GLN A 264 -0.82 -25.90 -12.24
N LEU A 265 0.28 -26.56 -11.88
CA LEU A 265 0.28 -27.77 -11.06
C LEU A 265 0.58 -27.45 -9.59
N LYS A 266 1.55 -26.56 -9.34
CA LYS A 266 2.05 -26.24 -7.98
C LYS A 266 1.50 -24.93 -7.43
N GLY A 267 0.82 -24.12 -8.26
CA GLY A 267 0.41 -22.77 -7.89
C GLY A 267 1.58 -21.82 -7.74
N PHE A 268 1.36 -20.69 -7.06
CA PHE A 268 2.40 -19.73 -6.74
C PHE A 268 2.92 -19.96 -5.32
N THR A 269 4.24 -20.00 -5.18
CA THR A 269 4.96 -20.17 -3.91
C THR A 269 6.01 -19.08 -3.76
N ASP A 270 6.52 -18.86 -2.55
CA ASP A 270 7.63 -17.90 -2.32
C ASP A 270 8.94 -18.36 -2.97
N ASP A 271 9.08 -19.65 -3.24
CA ASP A 271 10.20 -20.24 -3.99
C ASP A 271 9.95 -20.14 -5.51
N ASN A 272 9.97 -18.91 -6.02
CA ASN A 272 9.92 -18.62 -7.45
C ASN A 272 11.18 -17.86 -7.92
N GLY A 273 11.49 -17.99 -9.22
CA GLY A 273 12.62 -17.31 -9.86
C GLY A 273 12.48 -15.78 -9.92
N ALA A 274 11.27 -15.25 -9.67
CA ALA A 274 10.99 -13.82 -9.65
C ALA A 274 11.28 -13.15 -8.29
N GLY A 275 11.54 -13.93 -7.24
CA GLY A 275 11.76 -13.41 -5.89
C GLY A 275 10.63 -12.60 -5.30
N LEU A 276 9.40 -12.86 -5.76
CA LEU A 276 8.21 -12.32 -5.16
C LEU A 276 7.68 -13.22 -4.07
N THR A 277 7.15 -12.62 -3.02
CA THR A 277 6.31 -13.32 -2.06
C THR A 277 4.95 -13.63 -2.67
N THR A 278 4.29 -14.66 -2.16
CA THR A 278 2.89 -14.98 -2.46
C THR A 278 1.96 -13.78 -2.21
N GLY A 279 2.25 -12.95 -1.20
CA GLY A 279 1.51 -11.70 -0.95
C GLY A 279 1.67 -10.67 -2.07
N GLU A 280 2.89 -10.48 -2.59
CA GLU A 280 3.15 -9.60 -3.74
C GLU A 280 2.48 -10.12 -5.02
N ILE A 281 2.53 -11.44 -5.26
CA ILE A 281 1.86 -12.07 -6.41
C ILE A 281 0.35 -11.90 -6.30
N ALA A 282 -0.23 -12.13 -5.12
CA ALA A 282 -1.66 -11.95 -4.89
C ALA A 282 -2.11 -10.50 -5.10
N ALA A 283 -1.33 -9.52 -4.64
CA ALA A 283 -1.64 -8.12 -4.86
C ALA A 283 -1.64 -7.75 -6.36
N MET A 284 -0.61 -8.22 -7.10
CA MET A 284 -0.51 -8.00 -8.54
C MET A 284 -1.66 -8.67 -9.31
N LEU A 285 -2.01 -9.92 -8.98
CA LEU A 285 -3.13 -10.61 -9.61
C LEU A 285 -4.47 -9.94 -9.27
N SER A 286 -4.68 -9.50 -8.03
CA SER A 286 -5.88 -8.75 -7.65
C SER A 286 -6.03 -7.48 -8.50
N GLN A 287 -4.96 -6.70 -8.64
CA GLN A 287 -4.95 -5.49 -9.48
C GLN A 287 -5.22 -5.81 -10.96
N MET A 288 -4.69 -6.91 -11.48
CA MET A 288 -4.98 -7.36 -12.84
C MET A 288 -6.46 -7.76 -13.01
N GLY A 289 -7.06 -8.38 -11.99
CA GLY A 289 -8.49 -8.64 -11.93
C GLY A 289 -9.32 -7.35 -11.99
N ASP A 290 -8.93 -6.33 -11.22
CA ASP A 290 -9.58 -5.02 -11.21
C ASP A 290 -9.49 -4.32 -12.58
N LEU A 291 -8.34 -4.38 -13.25
CA LEU A 291 -8.19 -3.85 -14.62
C LEU A 291 -9.10 -4.59 -15.61
N TYR A 292 -9.14 -5.92 -15.59
CA TYR A 292 -10.04 -6.66 -16.48
C TYR A 292 -11.52 -6.34 -16.21
N ALA A 293 -11.90 -6.18 -14.94
CA ALA A 293 -13.28 -5.86 -14.57
C ALA A 293 -13.68 -4.46 -15.05
N THR A 294 -12.79 -3.49 -14.90
CA THR A 294 -13.03 -2.09 -15.29
C THR A 294 -12.91 -1.85 -16.80
N THR A 295 -12.32 -2.76 -17.56
CA THR A 295 -12.27 -2.72 -19.03
C THR A 295 -13.37 -3.56 -19.71
N GLY A 296 -14.33 -4.10 -18.96
CA GLY A 296 -15.44 -4.89 -19.51
C GLY A 296 -15.05 -6.30 -19.96
N GLU A 297 -13.98 -6.85 -19.39
CA GLU A 297 -13.51 -8.22 -19.62
C GLU A 297 -13.82 -9.10 -18.39
N GLU A 298 -15.07 -9.11 -17.95
CA GLU A 298 -15.47 -9.69 -16.66
C GLU A 298 -15.13 -11.19 -16.56
N ALA A 299 -15.21 -11.92 -17.68
CA ALA A 299 -14.85 -13.34 -17.71
C ALA A 299 -13.36 -13.60 -17.44
N ASN A 300 -12.48 -12.68 -17.87
CA ASN A 300 -11.04 -12.74 -17.60
C ASN A 300 -10.76 -12.31 -16.16
N ALA A 301 -11.43 -11.25 -15.69
CA ALA A 301 -11.34 -10.77 -14.31
C ALA A 301 -11.68 -11.88 -13.29
N VAL A 302 -12.78 -12.61 -13.49
CA VAL A 302 -13.18 -13.72 -12.61
C VAL A 302 -12.07 -14.78 -12.51
N GLN A 303 -11.46 -15.15 -13.63
CA GLN A 303 -10.38 -16.16 -13.64
C GLN A 303 -9.16 -15.66 -12.87
N VAL A 304 -8.77 -14.40 -13.06
CA VAL A 304 -7.62 -13.81 -12.38
C VAL A 304 -7.87 -13.65 -10.87
N TYR A 305 -9.05 -13.22 -10.44
CA TYR A 305 -9.38 -13.18 -9.02
C TYR A 305 -9.40 -14.57 -8.39
N MET A 306 -9.92 -15.59 -9.08
CA MET A 306 -9.86 -16.97 -8.60
C MET A 306 -8.40 -17.45 -8.44
N LEU A 307 -7.53 -17.12 -9.39
CA LEU A 307 -6.09 -17.41 -9.32
C LEU A 307 -5.41 -16.69 -8.14
N THR A 308 -5.94 -15.55 -7.70
CA THR A 308 -5.43 -14.76 -6.57
C THR A 308 -5.61 -15.45 -5.22
N LEU A 309 -6.65 -16.29 -5.05
CA LEU A 309 -7.02 -16.86 -3.74
C LEU A 309 -5.93 -17.75 -3.13
N GLN A 310 -5.25 -18.57 -3.93
CA GLN A 310 -4.21 -19.46 -3.43
C GLN A 310 -2.99 -18.71 -2.88
N PRO A 311 -2.32 -17.82 -3.63
CA PRO A 311 -1.18 -17.07 -3.10
C PRO A 311 -1.61 -16.13 -1.96
N LEU A 312 -2.82 -15.58 -2.01
CA LEU A 312 -3.32 -14.73 -0.93
C LEU A 312 -3.42 -15.49 0.40
N ARG A 313 -4.03 -16.67 0.40
CA ARG A 313 -4.15 -17.50 1.61
C ARG A 313 -2.79 -17.97 2.12
N ALA A 314 -1.88 -18.32 1.21
CA ALA A 314 -0.51 -18.68 1.58
C ALA A 314 0.21 -17.53 2.30
N SER A 315 0.03 -16.29 1.82
CA SER A 315 0.63 -15.10 2.45
C SER A 315 0.10 -14.76 3.84
N CYS A 316 -1.01 -15.37 4.25
CA CYS A 316 -1.65 -15.16 5.55
C CYS A 316 -1.56 -16.41 6.44
N ASP A 317 -0.64 -17.34 6.17
CA ASP A 317 -0.50 -18.62 6.90
C ASP A 317 -1.81 -19.42 6.96
N GLY A 318 -2.65 -19.30 5.93
CA GLY A 318 -3.97 -19.93 5.85
C GLY A 318 -5.07 -19.24 6.67
N SER A 319 -4.76 -18.16 7.41
CA SER A 319 -5.76 -17.36 8.11
C SER A 319 -6.62 -16.55 7.13
N ARG A 320 -7.87 -16.29 7.53
CA ARG A 320 -8.80 -15.45 6.77
C ARG A 320 -8.43 -13.99 6.97
N SER A 321 -8.40 -13.22 5.87
CA SER A 321 -8.01 -11.81 5.89
C SER A 321 -9.03 -10.93 5.18
N CYS A 322 -9.00 -9.62 5.46
CA CYS A 322 -9.85 -8.65 4.78
C CYS A 322 -9.60 -8.58 3.26
N LYS A 323 -8.37 -8.82 2.84
CA LYS A 323 -8.04 -8.97 1.41
C LYS A 323 -8.76 -10.17 0.78
N GLU A 324 -8.92 -11.26 1.52
CA GLU A 324 -9.69 -12.41 1.02
C GLU A 324 -11.18 -12.06 0.85
N VAL A 325 -11.76 -11.34 1.82
CA VAL A 325 -13.14 -10.83 1.71
C VAL A 325 -13.30 -9.98 0.44
N GLN A 326 -12.36 -9.08 0.18
CA GLN A 326 -12.34 -8.24 -1.01
C GLN A 326 -12.29 -9.07 -2.30
N VAL A 327 -11.36 -10.02 -2.42
CA VAL A 327 -11.24 -10.86 -3.62
C VAL A 327 -12.50 -11.71 -3.83
N LEU A 328 -13.06 -12.31 -2.77
CA LEU A 328 -14.29 -13.11 -2.86
C LEU A 328 -15.50 -12.25 -3.28
N SER A 329 -15.61 -11.04 -2.72
CA SER A 329 -16.64 -10.07 -3.10
C SER A 329 -16.49 -9.68 -4.58
N ASN A 330 -15.26 -9.40 -5.03
CA ASN A 330 -14.98 -9.04 -6.42
C ASN A 330 -15.31 -10.20 -7.37
N ILE A 331 -15.01 -11.45 -7.03
CA ILE A 331 -15.43 -12.64 -7.80
C ILE A 331 -16.95 -12.65 -7.95
N ALA A 332 -17.68 -12.54 -6.84
CA ALA A 332 -19.14 -12.62 -6.84
C ALA A 332 -19.77 -11.50 -7.69
N SER A 333 -19.33 -10.26 -7.49
CA SER A 333 -19.85 -9.09 -8.19
C SER A 333 -19.55 -9.16 -9.68
N THR A 334 -18.30 -9.47 -10.04
CA THR A 334 -17.86 -9.57 -11.44
C THR A 334 -18.55 -10.72 -12.17
N MET A 335 -18.75 -11.87 -11.52
CA MET A 335 -19.59 -12.94 -12.07
C MET A 335 -21.03 -12.48 -12.28
N GLY A 336 -21.60 -11.75 -11.33
CA GLY A 336 -22.94 -11.18 -11.43
C GLY A 336 -23.10 -10.26 -12.64
N VAL A 337 -22.11 -9.38 -12.89
CA VAL A 337 -22.08 -8.50 -14.06
C VAL A 337 -21.93 -9.31 -15.35
N ALA A 338 -20.99 -10.25 -15.42
CA ALA A 338 -20.77 -11.09 -16.59
C ALA A 338 -22.03 -11.86 -17.02
N LEU A 339 -22.84 -12.30 -16.06
CA LEU A 339 -24.08 -13.04 -16.30
C LEU A 339 -25.25 -12.16 -16.75
N LYS A 340 -25.18 -10.84 -16.54
CA LYS A 340 -26.17 -9.88 -17.04
C LYS A 340 -25.93 -9.48 -18.50
N ASN A 341 -24.73 -9.74 -19.03
CA ASN A 341 -24.40 -9.41 -20.41
C ASN A 341 -25.29 -10.21 -21.39
N PRO A 342 -25.94 -9.57 -22.38
CA PRO A 342 -26.82 -10.25 -23.35
C PRO A 342 -26.10 -11.35 -24.16
N GLY A 343 -24.78 -11.22 -24.32
CA GLY A 343 -23.90 -12.20 -24.97
C GLY A 343 -23.16 -13.11 -24.00
N ALA A 344 -23.63 -13.26 -22.75
CA ALA A 344 -22.97 -14.07 -21.73
C ALA A 344 -22.65 -15.47 -22.26
N LYS A 345 -21.39 -15.88 -22.07
CA LYS A 345 -20.93 -17.23 -22.39
C LYS A 345 -20.68 -17.98 -21.09
N VAL A 346 -21.22 -19.19 -21.00
CA VAL A 346 -20.92 -20.14 -19.92
C VAL A 346 -20.20 -21.32 -20.55
N ASN A 347 -18.98 -21.60 -20.10
CA ASN A 347 -18.12 -22.65 -20.65
C ASN A 347 -17.91 -22.51 -22.18
N GLY A 348 -17.68 -21.27 -22.65
CA GLY A 348 -17.44 -20.98 -24.06
C GLY A 348 -18.67 -21.01 -24.98
N LYS A 349 -19.85 -21.40 -24.47
CA LYS A 349 -21.11 -21.45 -25.23
C LYS A 349 -22.05 -20.33 -24.81
N PRO A 350 -22.91 -19.82 -25.71
CA PRO A 350 -23.97 -18.88 -25.34
C PRO A 350 -24.80 -19.44 -24.17
N ALA A 351 -25.03 -18.61 -23.16
CA ALA A 351 -25.68 -19.05 -21.93
C ALA A 351 -27.18 -19.34 -22.16
N THR A 352 -27.63 -20.56 -21.84
CA THR A 352 -29.06 -20.86 -21.75
C THR A 352 -29.65 -20.27 -20.47
N LYS A 353 -30.99 -20.23 -20.36
CA LYS A 353 -31.67 -19.75 -19.14
C LYS A 353 -31.26 -20.55 -17.91
N GLU A 354 -31.11 -21.87 -18.06
CA GLU A 354 -30.69 -22.79 -17.00
C GLU A 354 -29.22 -22.56 -16.64
N ALA A 355 -28.35 -22.35 -17.62
CA ALA A 355 -26.94 -22.03 -17.40
C ALA A 355 -26.78 -20.68 -16.67
N LEU A 356 -27.59 -19.67 -17.03
CA LEU A 356 -27.62 -18.39 -16.34
C LEU A 356 -28.12 -18.52 -14.89
N ALA A 357 -29.14 -19.34 -14.64
CA ALA A 357 -29.60 -19.62 -13.28
C ALA A 357 -28.53 -20.35 -12.46
N ALA A 358 -27.87 -21.36 -13.03
CA ALA A 358 -26.77 -22.07 -12.38
C ALA A 358 -25.57 -21.15 -12.08
N GLY A 359 -25.19 -20.30 -13.05
CA GLY A 359 -24.14 -19.30 -12.89
C GLY A 359 -24.46 -18.30 -11.78
N ARG A 360 -25.70 -17.80 -11.71
CA ARG A 360 -26.14 -16.88 -10.64
C ARG A 360 -26.11 -17.53 -9.26
N ARG A 361 -26.48 -18.82 -9.15
CA ARG A 361 -26.32 -19.58 -7.90
C ARG A 361 -24.86 -19.78 -7.52
N ALA A 362 -23.97 -19.96 -8.50
CA ALA A 362 -22.53 -20.04 -8.23
C ALA A 362 -21.97 -18.70 -7.74
N ALA A 363 -22.34 -17.58 -8.39
CA ALA A 363 -21.98 -16.23 -7.93
C ALA A 363 -22.52 -15.95 -6.51
N LEU A 364 -23.73 -16.43 -6.20
CA LEU A 364 -24.33 -16.30 -4.88
C LEU A 364 -23.51 -17.01 -3.80
N LYS A 365 -23.00 -18.22 -4.09
CA LYS A 365 -22.10 -18.95 -3.17
C LYS A 365 -20.82 -18.18 -2.89
N TRP A 366 -20.25 -17.48 -3.88
CA TRP A 366 -19.08 -16.63 -3.67
C TRP A 366 -19.39 -15.43 -2.78
N ALA A 367 -20.56 -14.80 -2.95
CA ALA A 367 -21.01 -13.72 -2.08
C ALA A 367 -21.23 -14.21 -0.65
N ASP A 368 -21.89 -15.36 -0.46
CA ASP A 368 -22.07 -15.99 0.85
C ASP A 368 -20.71 -16.32 1.50
N GLN A 369 -19.75 -16.81 0.71
CA GLN A 369 -18.41 -17.10 1.20
C GLN A 369 -17.66 -15.82 1.61
N ALA A 370 -17.82 -14.70 0.89
CA ALA A 370 -17.23 -13.42 1.29
C ALA A 370 -17.79 -12.95 2.64
N VAL A 371 -19.11 -13.04 2.84
CA VAL A 371 -19.78 -12.71 4.12
C VAL A 371 -19.27 -13.60 5.24
N ALA A 372 -19.27 -14.92 5.04
CA ALA A 372 -18.79 -15.87 6.05
C ALA A 372 -17.29 -15.66 6.37
N THR A 373 -16.48 -15.30 5.37
CA THR A 373 -15.07 -14.98 5.58
C THR A 373 -14.92 -13.73 6.44
N ALA A 374 -15.71 -12.69 6.17
CA ALA A 374 -15.68 -11.46 6.96
C ALA A 374 -16.07 -11.71 8.42
N GLU A 375 -17.06 -12.58 8.68
CA GLU A 375 -17.47 -12.96 10.04
C GLU A 375 -16.35 -13.60 10.87
N VAL A 376 -15.47 -14.38 10.22
CA VAL A 376 -14.32 -15.04 10.86
C VAL A 376 -13.15 -14.09 11.11
N VAL A 377 -13.00 -13.03 10.32
CA VAL A 377 -11.97 -12.00 10.55
C VAL A 377 -12.28 -11.26 11.85
N LYS A 378 -11.30 -11.17 12.74
CA LYS A 378 -11.46 -10.50 14.04
C LYS A 378 -11.85 -9.03 13.83
N PRO A 379 -12.77 -8.47 14.64
CA PRO A 379 -13.19 -7.08 14.49
C PRO A 379 -12.03 -6.07 14.56
N GLU A 380 -10.99 -6.34 15.36
CA GLU A 380 -9.80 -5.49 15.47
C GLU A 380 -8.97 -5.42 14.18
N ASP A 381 -9.04 -6.48 13.37
CA ASP A 381 -8.28 -6.63 12.13
C ASP A 381 -9.08 -6.13 10.90
N ARG A 382 -10.31 -5.63 11.11
CA ARG A 382 -11.17 -5.11 10.03
C ARG A 382 -10.88 -3.64 9.78
N ASP A 383 -10.41 -3.35 8.58
CA ASP A 383 -10.28 -1.98 8.07
C ASP A 383 -11.53 -1.56 7.28
N GLU A 384 -11.56 -0.28 6.86
CA GLU A 384 -12.66 0.27 6.07
C GLU A 384 -12.86 -0.48 4.74
N ILE A 385 -11.78 -0.98 4.15
CA ILE A 385 -11.81 -1.74 2.89
C ILE A 385 -12.54 -3.07 3.10
N CYS A 386 -12.29 -3.74 4.22
CA CYS A 386 -12.98 -4.96 4.65
C CYS A 386 -14.48 -4.75 4.78
N ASP A 387 -14.88 -3.67 5.44
CA ASP A 387 -16.30 -3.34 5.63
C ASP A 387 -16.98 -3.00 4.30
N LEU A 388 -16.31 -2.25 3.42
CA LEU A 388 -16.83 -1.95 2.09
C LEU A 388 -16.95 -3.22 1.23
N ALA A 389 -16.00 -4.14 1.32
CA ALA A 389 -16.06 -5.43 0.66
C ALA A 389 -17.22 -6.29 1.18
N LEU A 390 -17.45 -6.31 2.50
CA LEU A 390 -18.60 -6.98 3.11
C LEU A 390 -19.93 -6.39 2.61
N LEU A 391 -20.06 -5.05 2.60
CA LEU A 391 -21.25 -4.38 2.08
C LEU A 391 -21.46 -4.69 0.60
N SER A 392 -20.40 -4.69 -0.21
CA SER A 392 -20.45 -5.05 -1.63
C SER A 392 -20.90 -6.49 -1.84
N ALA A 393 -20.39 -7.44 -1.04
CA ALA A 393 -20.81 -8.83 -1.07
C ALA A 393 -22.29 -8.99 -0.71
N GLN A 394 -22.76 -8.31 0.34
CA GLN A 394 -24.17 -8.37 0.75
C GLN A 394 -25.11 -7.74 -0.28
N MET A 395 -24.72 -6.63 -0.91
CA MET A 395 -25.47 -6.02 -2.02
C MET A 395 -25.55 -6.96 -3.23
N THR A 396 -24.41 -7.57 -3.61
CA THR A 396 -24.33 -8.56 -4.69
C THR A 396 -25.22 -9.77 -4.40
N ARG A 397 -25.20 -10.26 -3.15
CA ARG A 397 -26.05 -11.34 -2.66
C ARG A 397 -27.53 -11.02 -2.83
N ALA A 398 -27.96 -9.84 -2.40
CA ALA A 398 -29.35 -9.40 -2.50
C ALA A 398 -29.84 -9.33 -3.96
N ASP A 399 -29.00 -8.78 -4.85
CA ASP A 399 -29.30 -8.69 -6.28
C ASP A 399 -29.37 -10.07 -6.96
N LEU A 400 -28.45 -10.98 -6.63
CA LEU A 400 -28.46 -12.35 -7.16
C LEU A 400 -29.67 -13.17 -6.66
N LEU A 401 -30.08 -12.99 -5.41
CA LEU A 401 -31.31 -13.59 -4.87
C LEU A 401 -32.54 -13.10 -5.65
N LEU A 402 -32.63 -11.78 -5.91
CA LEU A 402 -33.71 -11.21 -6.72
C LEU A 402 -33.72 -11.81 -8.13
N ALA A 403 -32.55 -11.87 -8.77
CA ALA A 403 -32.40 -12.39 -10.12
C ALA A 403 -32.76 -13.89 -10.21
N ASN A 404 -32.57 -14.67 -9.14
CA ASN A 404 -32.97 -16.07 -9.05
C ASN A 404 -34.45 -16.28 -8.67
N GLY A 405 -35.21 -15.21 -8.43
CA GLY A 405 -36.62 -15.26 -8.04
C GLY A 405 -36.85 -15.41 -6.52
N GLU A 406 -35.80 -15.38 -5.70
CA GLU A 406 -35.89 -15.47 -4.24
C GLU A 406 -36.20 -14.10 -3.62
N LYS A 407 -37.32 -13.49 -4.05
CA LYS A 407 -37.72 -12.11 -3.72
C LYS A 407 -37.78 -11.83 -2.21
N SER A 408 -38.34 -12.76 -1.41
CA SER A 408 -38.47 -12.59 0.04
C SER A 408 -37.10 -12.43 0.72
N LYS A 409 -36.16 -13.33 0.41
CA LYS A 409 -34.80 -13.28 0.96
C LYS A 409 -34.04 -12.04 0.46
N SER A 410 -34.19 -11.70 -0.81
CA SER A 410 -33.58 -10.48 -1.37
C SER A 410 -34.06 -9.23 -0.63
N ARG A 411 -35.38 -9.13 -0.38
CA ARG A 411 -35.98 -8.02 0.36
C ARG A 411 -35.42 -7.91 1.78
N GLU A 412 -35.33 -9.02 2.49
CA GLU A 412 -34.76 -9.07 3.85
C GLU A 412 -33.34 -8.49 3.89
N VAL A 413 -32.49 -8.92 2.94
CA VAL A 413 -31.10 -8.43 2.85
C VAL A 413 -31.06 -6.94 2.49
N PHE A 414 -31.83 -6.47 1.51
CA PHE A 414 -31.84 -5.04 1.19
C PHE A 414 -32.36 -4.18 2.36
N GLN A 415 -33.35 -4.67 3.11
CA GLN A 415 -33.88 -3.97 4.29
C GLN A 415 -32.82 -3.85 5.39
N SER A 416 -32.02 -4.90 5.62
CA SER A 416 -30.97 -4.86 6.64
C SER A 416 -29.79 -3.97 6.24
N LEU A 417 -29.48 -3.85 4.95
CA LEU A 417 -28.37 -3.02 4.45
C LEU A 417 -28.67 -1.52 4.40
N LEU A 418 -29.92 -1.15 4.10
CA LEU A 418 -30.28 0.24 3.80
C LEU A 418 -29.90 1.25 4.89
N PRO A 419 -30.07 0.97 6.21
CA PRO A 419 -29.64 1.89 7.27
C PRO A 419 -28.14 2.15 7.22
N THR A 420 -27.33 1.10 7.12
CA THR A 420 -25.86 1.20 7.06
C THR A 420 -25.40 1.96 5.83
N LEU A 421 -26.03 1.74 4.68
CA LEU A 421 -25.71 2.46 3.43
C LEU A 421 -26.02 3.95 3.54
N LYS A 422 -27.11 4.32 4.23
CA LYS A 422 -27.49 5.73 4.47
C LYS A 422 -26.56 6.39 5.47
N GLU A 423 -26.22 5.70 6.56
CA GLU A 423 -25.29 6.17 7.58
C GLU A 423 -23.89 6.44 6.99
N ARG A 424 -23.39 5.52 6.15
CA ARG A 424 -22.10 5.68 5.44
C ARG A 424 -22.15 6.60 4.22
N ASN A 425 -23.30 7.20 3.93
CA ASN A 425 -23.52 8.10 2.79
C ASN A 425 -23.12 7.52 1.42
N ILE A 426 -23.37 6.22 1.20
CA ILE A 426 -23.04 5.53 -0.06
C ILE A 426 -24.21 5.68 -1.04
N VAL A 427 -24.45 6.91 -1.50
CA VAL A 427 -25.63 7.31 -2.27
C VAL A 427 -25.95 6.39 -3.48
N PRO A 428 -24.98 5.95 -4.31
CA PRO A 428 -25.27 5.05 -5.42
C PRO A 428 -25.88 3.72 -4.95
N LEU A 429 -25.35 3.13 -3.87
CA LEU A 429 -25.84 1.85 -3.34
C LEU A 429 -27.19 1.99 -2.64
N VAL A 430 -27.46 3.13 -1.99
CA VAL A 430 -28.80 3.44 -1.44
C VAL A 430 -29.86 3.37 -2.54
N LYS A 431 -29.61 3.99 -3.70
CA LYS A 431 -30.53 3.96 -4.83
C LYS A 431 -30.76 2.54 -5.35
N VAL A 432 -29.69 1.74 -5.47
CA VAL A 432 -29.77 0.34 -5.91
C VAL A 432 -30.58 -0.49 -4.92
N ALA A 433 -30.36 -0.34 -3.62
CA ALA A 433 -31.10 -1.06 -2.59
C ALA A 433 -32.59 -0.68 -2.60
N GLU A 434 -32.93 0.60 -2.72
CA GLU A 434 -34.33 1.07 -2.81
C GLU A 434 -35.05 0.54 -4.07
N GLN A 435 -34.34 0.47 -5.21
CA GLN A 435 -34.86 -0.15 -6.42
C GLN A 435 -35.07 -1.66 -6.25
N GLY A 436 -34.11 -2.35 -5.64
CA GLY A 436 -34.19 -3.77 -5.32
C GLY A 436 -35.39 -4.09 -4.42
N LEU A 437 -35.65 -3.26 -3.41
CA LEU A 437 -36.81 -3.39 -2.52
C LEU A 437 -38.15 -3.25 -3.28
N LYS A 438 -38.24 -2.29 -4.21
CA LYS A 438 -39.43 -2.13 -5.05
C LYS A 438 -39.65 -3.36 -5.93
N ALA A 439 -38.59 -3.88 -6.56
CA ALA A 439 -38.66 -5.04 -7.43
C ALA A 439 -38.96 -6.36 -6.68
N ALA A 440 -38.54 -6.47 -5.42
CA ALA A 440 -38.83 -7.61 -4.56
C ALA A 440 -40.23 -7.56 -3.91
N GLY A 441 -40.84 -6.37 -3.83
CA GLY A 441 -42.14 -6.14 -3.21
C GLY A 441 -43.35 -6.20 -4.15
N GLY A 442 -43.14 -6.07 -5.46
CA GLY A 442 -44.14 -6.39 -6.49
C GLY A 442 -44.04 -7.85 -6.92
#